data_AF-A0A382GNW1-F1
#
_entry.id   AF-A0A382GNW1-F1
#
_cell.length_a   1.000
_cell.length_b   1.000
_cell.length_c   1.000
_cell.angle_alpha   90.00
_cell.angle_beta   90.00
_cell.angle_gamma   90.00
#
_symmetry.space_group_name_H-M   'P 1'
#
loop_
_entity.id
_entity.type
_entity.pdbx_description
1 polymer ?
#
loop_
_entity_poly.entity_id
_entity_poly.type
_entity_poly.pdbx_seq_one_letter_code
_entity_poly.pdbx_strand_id
1 'polypeptide(L)' 'MSVRPFRDINRKKTKVISVGKVKIGGDFPIAVQSMTNTLTTDVKATINQINEL' A
#
# COMPACT_ATOMS: atom_id res chain seq x y z
N MET A 1 15.18 16.20 19.23
CA MET A 1 13.89 15.54 19.55
C MET A 1 12.79 16.45 19.02
N SER A 2 11.92 15.96 18.15
CA SER A 2 10.89 16.79 17.53
C SER A 2 9.93 17.39 18.57
N VAL A 3 9.51 18.64 18.36
CA VAL A 3 8.45 19.34 19.12
C VAL A 3 7.12 18.56 19.12
N ARG A 4 6.90 17.68 18.13
CA ARG A 4 5.71 16.84 18.03
C ARG A 4 6.10 15.36 17.88
N PRO A 5 5.67 14.47 18.79
CA PRO A 5 6.09 13.05 18.81
C PRO A 5 5.83 12.30 17.51
N PHE A 6 4.79 12.66 16.76
CA PHE A 6 4.39 12.00 15.51
C PHE A 6 5.24 12.39 14.29
N ARG A 7 6.12 13.40 14.40
CA ARG A 7 7.05 13.75 13.31
C ARG A 7 8.26 12.83 13.24
N ASP A 8 8.59 12.17 14.35
CA ASP A 8 9.67 11.20 14.42
C ASP A 8 9.07 9.79 14.23
N ILE A 9 8.99 9.33 12.98
CA ILE A 9 8.42 8.01 12.65
C ILE A 9 9.51 6.93 12.79
N ASN A 10 9.48 6.20 13.89
CA ASN A 10 10.31 5.01 14.07
C ASN A 10 9.61 3.77 13.52
N ARG A 11 9.97 3.37 12.29
CA ARG A 11 9.38 2.18 11.67
C ARG A 11 9.84 0.90 12.39
N LYS A 12 8.90 0.02 12.73
CA LYS A 12 9.20 -1.30 13.28
C LYS A 12 10.01 -2.13 12.28
N LYS A 13 11.08 -2.79 12.75
CA LYS A 13 11.80 -3.79 11.96
C LYS A 13 10.90 -5.00 11.69
N THR A 14 10.60 -5.26 10.43
CA THR A 14 9.74 -6.36 9.98
C THR A 14 10.45 -7.19 8.91
N LYS A 15 10.02 -8.44 8.74
CA LYS A 15 10.46 -9.27 7.61
C LYS A 15 9.99 -8.64 6.29
N VAL A 16 10.79 -8.81 5.24
CA VAL A 16 10.41 -8.40 3.88
C VAL A 16 9.58 -9.51 3.24
N ILE A 17 8.43 -9.15 2.69
CA ILE A 17 7.60 -10.02 1.85
C ILE A 17 7.46 -9.43 0.45
N SER A 18 7.14 -10.29 -0.53
CA SER A 18 6.89 -9.86 -1.91
C SER A 18 5.43 -10.10 -2.30
N VAL A 19 4.78 -9.08 -2.83
CA VAL A 19 3.45 -9.14 -3.44
C VAL A 19 3.61 -8.85 -4.92
N GLY A 20 3.68 -9.92 -5.73
CA GLY A 20 4.11 -9.81 -7.13
C GLY A 20 5.51 -9.23 -7.23
N LYS A 21 5.63 -8.06 -7.87
CA LYS A 21 6.91 -7.33 -8.03
C LYS A 21 7.18 -6.32 -6.89
N VAL A 22 6.23 -6.08 -5.98
CA VAL A 22 6.33 -5.08 -4.91
C VAL A 22 6.87 -5.72 -3.64
N LYS A 23 7.88 -5.11 -3.01
CA LYS A 23 8.44 -5.55 -1.73
C LYS A 23 7.87 -4.70 -0.58
N ILE A 24 7.44 -5.37 0.49
CA ILE A 24 6.79 -4.73 1.65
C ILE A 24 7.55 -5.11 2.93
N GLY A 25 7.82 -4.12 3.79
CA GLY A 25 8.49 -4.31 5.08
C GLY A 25 10.00 -4.05 5.03
N GLY A 26 10.68 -4.29 6.16
CA GLY A 26 12.12 -4.05 6.30
C GLY A 26 12.50 -2.58 6.03
N ASP A 27 13.40 -2.39 5.07
CA ASP A 27 13.90 -1.07 4.66
C ASP A 27 13.22 -0.54 3.36
N PHE A 28 12.24 -1.27 2.81
CA PHE A 28 11.52 -0.85 1.59
C PHE A 28 10.48 0.24 1.88
N PRO A 29 10.20 1.17 0.95
CA PRO A 29 9.19 2.22 1.16
C PRO A 29 7.81 1.70 1.63
N ILE A 30 7.03 2.57 2.27
CA ILE A 30 5.63 2.24 2.63
C ILE A 30 4.82 2.24 1.33
N ALA A 31 4.28 1.09 0.95
CA ALA A 31 3.41 0.97 -0.21
C ALA A 31 2.01 1.53 0.08
N VAL A 32 1.43 2.22 -0.91
CA VAL A 32 0.03 2.67 -0.89
C VAL A 32 -0.83 1.58 -1.54
N GLN A 33 -1.97 1.27 -0.93
CA GLN A 33 -2.94 0.30 -1.45
C GLN A 33 -4.33 0.95 -1.50
N SER A 34 -5.11 0.57 -2.51
CA SER A 34 -6.51 0.91 -2.69
C SER A 34 -7.37 -0.35 -2.84
N MET A 35 -8.69 -0.17 -2.94
CA MET A 35 -9.66 -1.24 -3.14
C MET A 35 -10.75 -0.76 -4.09
N THR A 36 -11.15 -1.60 -5.04
CA THR A 36 -12.27 -1.33 -5.95
C THR A 36 -13.60 -1.40 -5.21
N ASN A 37 -14.59 -0.63 -5.65
CA ASN A 37 -15.95 -0.65 -5.12
C ASN A 37 -17.01 -1.12 -6.14
N THR A 38 -16.60 -1.43 -7.37
CA THR A 38 -17.44 -2.07 -8.38
C THR A 38 -17.78 -3.51 -7.97
N LEU A 39 -18.89 -4.04 -8.50
CA LEU A 39 -19.17 -5.47 -8.39
C LEU A 39 -18.10 -6.25 -9.14
N THR A 40 -17.37 -7.14 -8.47
CA THR A 40 -16.27 -7.91 -9.08
C THR A 40 -16.71 -8.75 -10.28
N THR A 41 -17.99 -9.15 -10.32
CA THR A 41 -18.60 -9.84 -11.47
C THR A 41 -18.73 -8.94 -12.71
N ASP A 42 -18.80 -7.62 -12.53
CA ASP A 42 -18.65 -6.66 -13.62
C ASP A 42 -17.17 -6.44 -13.91
N VAL A 43 -16.65 -7.28 -14.80
CA VAL A 43 -15.25 -7.29 -15.22
C VAL A 43 -14.84 -5.94 -15.82
N LYS A 44 -15.70 -5.33 -16.65
CA LYS A 44 -15.35 -4.10 -17.37
C LYS A 44 -15.28 -2.91 -16.43
N ALA A 45 -16.26 -2.76 -15.55
CA ALA A 45 -16.25 -1.68 -14.56
C ALA A 45 -15.05 -1.80 -13.60
N THR A 46 -14.75 -3.03 -13.15
CA THR A 46 -13.64 -3.29 -12.22
C THR A 46 -12.28 -2.99 -12.85
N ILE A 47 -12.05 -3.39 -14.11
CA ILE A 47 -10.81 -3.07 -14.82
C ILE A 47 -10.64 -1.56 -15.01
N ASN A 48 -11.72 -0.86 -15.38
CA ASN A 48 -11.66 0.59 -15.55
C ASN A 48 -11.27 1.28 -14.24
N GLN A 49 -11.87 0.89 -13.12
CA GLN A 49 -11.53 1.44 -11.82
C GLN A 49 -10.08 1.14 -11.42
N ILE A 50 -9.56 -0.08 -11.69
CA ILE A 50 -8.16 -0.43 -11.40
C ILE A 50 -7.19 0.49 -12.14
N ASN A 51 -7.50 0.88 -13.38
CA ASN A 51 -6.62 1.75 -14.19
C ASN A 51 -6.66 3.23 -13.75
N GLU A 52 -7.68 3.66 -13.02
CA GLU A 52 -7.81 5.02 -12.49
C GLU A 52 -7.09 5.22 -11.15
N LEU A 53 -6.77 4.12 -10.45
CA LEU A 53 -6.12 4.09 -9.14
C LEU A 53 -4.58 4.10 -9.25
#